data_AF-Q6JHX3-F1
#
_entry.id   AF-Q6JHX3-F1
#
_cell.length_a   1.000
_cell.length_b   1.000
_cell.length_c   1.000
_cell.angle_alpha   90.00
_cell.angle_beta   90.00
_cell.angle_gamma   90.00
#
_symmetry.space_group_name_H-M   'P 1'
#
loop_
_entity.id
_entity.type
_entity.pdbx_description
1 polymer ?
#
loop_
_entity_poly.entity_id
_entity_poly.type
_entity_poly.pdbx_seq_one_letter_code
_entity_poly.pdbx_strand_id
1 'polypeptide(L)'
;MSIVAERPAFAQVPVRESSCRRSRRVPGLRGTGPGGRRLEQGEDIPLERAEAERLAVLFAAHGGRVLRAIEGRLYRQGVDWGQAQELAEDLAAGMWLQVARKERAGLLSGGMTDEQERIRLYLLAKQAVGKYWQVKSAGHRERATDFAAPEWRALEAGPLVSVAPELPQRCREFLARLPHRMRQALVEHCYGVSSEGVADRLGVSLSSAKRIVAQAAEALRADHQEQQARTEVGAPDLSALPQPLRERLASLSAVEQDMLLLRCAGLGEEAIAERLKVKPRAVVIMLRRMSDLLTEVADAAGNAGVAA
;
A
#
# COMPACT_ATOMS: atom_id res chain seq x y z
N MET A 1 -51.68 -6.64 30.24
CA MET A 1 -51.69 -7.66 29.18
C MET A 1 -50.27 -7.80 28.65
N SER A 2 -49.64 -8.94 28.88
CA SER A 2 -48.25 -9.24 28.52
C SER A 2 -48.23 -9.89 27.14
N ILE A 3 -47.45 -9.35 26.20
CA ILE A 3 -47.21 -9.98 24.89
C ILE A 3 -45.82 -10.59 24.92
N VAL A 4 -45.80 -11.92 25.05
CA VAL A 4 -44.64 -12.80 24.89
C VAL A 4 -44.41 -12.99 23.39
N ALA A 5 -43.22 -12.62 22.90
CA ALA A 5 -42.80 -12.94 21.53
C ALA A 5 -42.01 -14.26 21.54
N GLU A 6 -42.65 -15.32 21.04
CA GLU A 6 -42.04 -16.61 20.78
C GLU A 6 -41.01 -16.52 19.65
N ARG A 7 -39.86 -17.15 19.84
CA ARG A 7 -38.83 -17.35 18.80
C ARG A 7 -39.31 -18.38 17.79
N PRO A 8 -39.23 -18.13 16.47
CA PRO A 8 -39.40 -19.21 15.50
C PRO A 8 -38.16 -20.13 15.48
N ALA A 9 -38.44 -21.42 15.51
CA ALA A 9 -37.47 -22.50 15.38
C ALA A 9 -36.81 -22.48 14.00
N PHE A 10 -35.48 -22.51 13.96
CA PHE A 10 -34.73 -22.71 12.73
C PHE A 10 -34.85 -24.16 12.28
N ALA A 11 -35.46 -24.37 11.11
CA ALA A 11 -35.42 -25.62 10.39
C ALA A 11 -33.97 -25.96 10.01
N GLN A 12 -33.52 -27.14 10.40
CA GLN A 12 -32.23 -27.69 10.00
C GLN A 12 -32.25 -27.99 8.49
N VAL A 13 -31.42 -27.29 7.72
CA VAL A 13 -31.17 -27.59 6.31
C VAL A 13 -30.03 -28.61 6.23
N PRO A 14 -30.17 -29.70 5.46
CA PRO A 14 -29.18 -30.77 5.41
C PRO A 14 -27.87 -30.30 4.76
N VAL A 15 -26.77 -30.74 5.38
CA VAL A 15 -25.40 -30.59 4.90
C VAL A 15 -25.27 -31.21 3.51
N ARG A 16 -25.16 -30.37 2.48
CA ARG A 16 -24.68 -30.80 1.16
C ARG A 16 -23.18 -30.96 1.23
N GLU A 17 -22.75 -32.22 1.15
CA GLU A 17 -21.39 -32.64 0.85
C GLU A 17 -20.85 -31.86 -0.36
N SER A 18 -20.06 -30.84 -0.07
CA SER A 18 -19.41 -30.03 -1.10
C SER A 18 -18.11 -30.71 -1.48
N SER A 19 -18.20 -31.46 -2.58
CA SER A 19 -17.14 -32.09 -3.34
C SER A 19 -15.78 -31.39 -3.26
N CYS A 20 -14.75 -32.19 -2.97
CA CYS A 20 -13.34 -31.88 -3.04
C CYS A 20 -12.94 -31.09 -4.30
N ARG A 21 -12.90 -29.76 -4.23
CA ARG A 21 -12.12 -28.96 -5.17
C ARG A 21 -10.65 -29.06 -4.79
N ARG A 22 -9.95 -29.97 -5.46
CA ARG A 22 -8.49 -30.07 -5.49
C ARG A 22 -7.90 -28.68 -5.74
N SER A 23 -7.31 -28.09 -4.72
CA SER A 23 -6.46 -26.92 -4.86
C SER A 23 -5.27 -27.32 -5.75
N ARG A 24 -5.13 -26.62 -6.89
CA ARG A 24 -3.97 -26.77 -7.77
C ARG A 24 -2.73 -26.37 -6.98
N ARG A 25 -1.91 -27.37 -6.64
CA ARG A 25 -0.58 -27.20 -6.06
C ARG A 25 0.25 -26.33 -7.01
N VAL A 26 0.61 -25.13 -6.58
CA VAL A 26 1.71 -24.38 -7.18
C VAL A 26 3.00 -25.07 -6.72
N PRO A 27 3.82 -25.65 -7.61
CA PRO A 27 5.08 -26.25 -7.22
C PRO A 27 6.08 -25.13 -6.87
N GLY A 28 6.57 -25.08 -5.63
CA GLY A 28 7.78 -24.31 -5.35
C GLY A 28 8.02 -23.77 -3.94
N LEU A 29 6.99 -23.60 -3.10
CA LEU A 29 7.20 -23.06 -1.74
C LEU A 29 6.42 -23.90 -0.73
N ARG A 30 7.10 -24.89 -0.12
CA ARG A 30 6.56 -25.65 1.01
C ARG A 30 6.31 -24.69 2.18
N GLY A 31 5.06 -24.56 2.61
CA GLY A 31 4.73 -23.88 3.86
C GLY A 31 5.09 -24.75 5.08
N THR A 32 5.15 -24.13 6.26
CA THR A 32 5.51 -24.80 7.53
C THR A 32 4.36 -25.60 8.17
N GLY A 33 3.21 -25.72 7.49
CA GLY A 33 2.05 -26.48 7.93
C GLY A 33 2.13 -27.98 7.62
N PRO A 34 1.28 -28.81 8.26
CA PRO A 34 1.21 -30.24 8.00
C PRO A 34 0.97 -30.49 6.50
N GLY A 35 1.78 -31.38 5.91
CA GLY A 35 1.75 -31.65 4.47
C GLY A 35 2.36 -30.56 3.57
N GLY A 36 3.09 -29.59 4.14
CA GLY A 36 3.72 -28.51 3.38
C GLY A 36 2.77 -27.36 3.01
N ARG A 37 1.60 -27.29 3.65
CA ARG A 37 0.64 -26.19 3.48
C ARG A 37 1.15 -24.90 4.15
N ARG A 38 0.78 -23.73 3.64
CA ARG A 38 0.94 -22.47 4.40
C ARG A 38 -0.15 -22.42 5.47
N LEU A 39 0.21 -22.03 6.67
CA LEU A 39 -0.75 -21.81 7.75
C LEU A 39 -1.48 -20.49 7.54
N GLU A 40 -2.78 -20.47 7.82
CA GLU A 40 -3.54 -19.24 7.89
C GLU A 40 -3.24 -18.48 9.19
N GLN A 41 -3.55 -17.18 9.22
CA GLN A 41 -3.34 -16.34 10.39
C GLN A 41 -4.25 -16.81 11.55
N GLY A 42 -3.65 -17.30 12.63
CA GLY A 42 -4.39 -17.85 13.79
C GLY A 42 -4.48 -19.38 13.83
N GLU A 43 -3.97 -20.09 12.82
CA GLU A 43 -3.81 -21.55 12.91
C GLU A 43 -2.60 -21.91 13.79
N ASP A 44 -2.86 -22.38 15.00
CA ASP A 44 -1.83 -22.97 15.86
C ASP A 44 -1.67 -24.47 15.57
N ILE A 45 -0.53 -24.84 14.99
CA ILE A 45 -0.15 -26.26 14.92
C ILE A 45 0.35 -26.67 16.31
N PRO A 46 -0.22 -27.71 16.94
CA PRO A 46 0.34 -28.24 18.16
C PRO A 46 1.80 -28.64 17.96
N LEU A 47 2.65 -28.33 18.93
CA LEU A 47 4.02 -28.83 18.96
C LEU A 47 3.99 -30.34 19.17
N GLU A 48 4.81 -31.06 18.42
CA GLU A 48 5.07 -32.46 18.76
C GLU A 48 5.84 -32.52 20.09
N ARG A 49 5.70 -33.64 20.81
CA ARG A 49 6.33 -33.79 22.13
C ARG A 49 7.84 -33.54 22.10
N ALA A 50 8.54 -34.07 21.10
CA ALA A 50 9.97 -33.87 20.92
C ALA A 50 10.33 -32.39 20.63
N GLU A 51 9.50 -31.68 19.87
CA GLU A 51 9.68 -30.26 19.58
C GLU A 51 9.49 -29.42 20.86
N ALA A 52 8.49 -29.75 21.68
CA ALA A 52 8.25 -29.09 22.96
C ALA A 52 9.38 -29.33 23.97
N GLU A 53 9.87 -30.57 24.07
CA GLU A 53 11.03 -30.92 24.90
C GLU A 53 12.29 -30.18 24.43
N ARG A 54 12.53 -30.09 23.11
CA ARG A 54 13.66 -29.32 22.56
C ARG A 54 13.54 -27.83 22.86
N LEU A 55 12.34 -27.26 22.71
CA LEU A 55 12.08 -25.87 23.03
C LEU A 55 12.34 -25.57 24.51
N ALA A 56 11.94 -26.47 25.42
CA ALA A 56 12.21 -26.35 26.85
C ALA A 56 13.71 -26.35 27.16
N VAL A 57 14.50 -27.22 26.50
CA VAL A 57 15.97 -27.25 26.64
C VAL A 57 16.59 -25.93 26.17
N LEU A 58 16.17 -25.42 25.00
CA LEU A 58 16.66 -24.15 24.47
C LEU A 58 16.30 -22.97 25.40
N PHE A 59 15.07 -22.96 25.92
CA PHE A 59 14.61 -21.93 26.85
C PHE A 59 15.42 -21.97 28.16
N ALA A 60 15.63 -23.16 28.73
CA ALA A 60 16.43 -23.31 29.95
C ALA A 60 17.89 -22.88 29.74
N ALA A 61 18.49 -23.21 28.59
CA ALA A 61 19.88 -22.89 28.30
C ALA A 61 20.11 -21.40 27.95
N HIS A 62 19.18 -20.76 27.25
CA HIS A 62 19.40 -19.45 26.64
C HIS A 62 18.39 -18.37 27.03
N GLY A 63 17.28 -18.70 27.69
CA GLY A 63 16.19 -17.78 28.02
C GLY A 63 16.67 -16.50 28.70
N GLY A 64 17.44 -16.64 29.78
CA GLY A 64 18.00 -15.48 30.50
C GLY A 64 18.97 -14.64 29.67
N ARG A 65 19.74 -15.25 28.77
CA ARG A 65 20.68 -14.52 27.89
C ARG A 65 19.93 -13.75 26.80
N VAL A 66 18.87 -14.34 26.25
CA VAL A 66 17.98 -13.69 25.29
C VAL A 66 17.33 -12.47 25.92
N LEU A 67 16.75 -12.62 27.13
CA LEU A 67 16.11 -11.53 27.85
C LEU A 67 17.08 -10.35 28.03
N ARG A 68 18.26 -10.60 28.60
CA ARG A 68 19.29 -9.56 28.80
C ARG A 68 19.77 -8.93 27.49
N ALA A 69 19.83 -9.71 26.41
CA ALA A 69 20.21 -9.19 25.09
C ALA A 69 19.14 -8.23 24.53
N ILE A 70 17.86 -8.50 24.79
CA ILE A 70 16.74 -7.63 24.42
C ILE A 70 16.76 -6.36 25.29
N GLU A 71 16.83 -6.50 26.62
CA GLU A 71 16.93 -5.39 27.58
C GLU A 71 18.08 -4.44 27.20
N GLY A 72 19.30 -4.98 27.08
CA GLY A 72 20.49 -4.19 26.76
C GLY A 72 20.44 -3.56 25.37
N ARG A 73 19.55 -4.01 24.49
CA ARG A 73 19.31 -3.36 23.19
C ARG A 73 18.26 -2.25 23.31
N LEU A 74 17.15 -2.47 24.02
CA LEU A 74 16.13 -1.46 24.28
C LEU A 74 16.75 -0.27 25.02
N TYR A 75 17.58 -0.53 26.02
CA TYR A 75 18.30 0.49 26.77
C TYR A 75 19.25 1.32 25.87
N ARG A 76 20.02 0.65 24.99
CA ARG A 76 20.88 1.34 24.00
C ARG A 76 20.09 2.19 22.98
N GLN A 77 18.78 1.96 22.86
CA GLN A 77 17.88 2.73 22.01
C GLN A 77 17.14 3.83 22.79
N GLY A 78 17.51 4.08 24.06
CA GLY A 78 16.99 5.17 24.87
C GLY A 78 15.69 4.85 25.61
N VAL A 79 15.31 3.57 25.72
CA VAL A 79 14.17 3.16 26.57
C VAL A 79 14.61 3.19 28.03
N ASP A 80 13.76 3.73 28.91
CA ASP A 80 13.99 3.71 30.36
C ASP A 80 14.18 2.28 30.87
N TRP A 81 14.96 2.10 31.93
CA TRP A 81 15.29 0.78 32.45
C TRP A 81 14.06 -0.04 32.87
N GLY A 82 13.11 0.56 33.60
CA GLY A 82 11.92 -0.17 34.05
C GLY A 82 11.04 -0.60 32.87
N GLN A 83 10.83 0.33 31.93
CA GLN A 83 10.09 0.04 30.71
C GLN A 83 10.80 -0.99 29.81
N ALA A 84 12.14 -0.99 29.78
CA ALA A 84 12.92 -1.95 29.02
C ALA A 84 12.78 -3.38 29.55
N GLN A 85 12.63 -3.56 30.87
CA GLN A 85 12.40 -4.87 31.48
C GLN A 85 11.04 -5.44 31.07
N GLU A 86 9.96 -4.67 31.26
CA GLU A 86 8.60 -5.09 30.88
C GLU A 86 8.51 -5.43 29.38
N LEU A 87 9.02 -4.53 28.53
CA LEU A 87 9.03 -4.76 27.09
C LEU A 87 9.92 -5.95 26.68
N ALA A 88 11.01 -6.21 27.41
CA ALA A 88 11.87 -7.33 27.10
C ALA A 88 11.19 -8.68 27.34
N GLU A 89 10.39 -8.80 28.40
CA GLU A 89 9.59 -9.99 28.68
C GLU A 89 8.57 -10.27 27.57
N ASP A 90 7.81 -9.25 27.16
CA ASP A 90 6.83 -9.35 26.07
C ASP A 90 7.48 -9.74 24.74
N LEU A 91 8.59 -9.09 24.39
CA LEU A 91 9.31 -9.38 23.15
C LEU A 91 9.99 -10.75 23.18
N ALA A 92 10.50 -11.17 24.33
CA ALA A 92 11.05 -12.51 24.50
C ALA A 92 9.96 -13.58 24.37
N ALA A 93 8.79 -13.38 24.99
CA ALA A 93 7.65 -14.28 24.87
C ALA A 93 7.19 -14.40 23.41
N GLY A 94 7.02 -13.27 22.71
CA GLY A 94 6.69 -13.24 21.29
C GLY A 94 7.74 -13.93 20.40
N MET A 95 9.02 -13.77 20.73
CA MET A 95 10.11 -14.44 20.03
C MET A 95 10.07 -15.97 20.24
N TRP A 96 9.85 -16.45 21.47
CA TRP A 96 9.75 -17.89 21.75
C TRP A 96 8.53 -18.53 21.08
N LEU A 97 7.40 -17.81 21.01
CA LEU A 97 6.25 -18.23 20.19
C LEU A 97 6.61 -18.30 18.70
N GLN A 98 7.42 -17.37 18.20
CA GLN A 98 7.92 -17.44 16.82
C GLN A 98 8.81 -18.66 16.60
N VAL A 99 9.69 -19.01 17.56
CA VAL A 99 10.53 -20.22 17.50
C VAL A 99 9.64 -21.47 17.42
N ALA A 100 8.65 -21.58 18.32
CA ALA A 100 7.70 -22.68 18.34
C ALA A 100 6.95 -22.85 17.00
N ARG A 101 6.53 -21.74 16.38
CA ARG A 101 5.72 -21.77 15.15
C ARG A 101 6.53 -21.93 13.87
N LYS A 102 7.73 -21.34 13.79
CA LYS A 102 8.45 -21.15 12.51
C LYS A 102 9.81 -21.84 12.42
N GLU A 103 10.42 -22.24 13.54
CA GLU A 103 11.79 -22.78 13.55
C GLU A 103 11.82 -24.31 13.72
N ARG A 104 10.78 -25.02 13.27
CA ARG A 104 10.70 -26.50 13.27
C ARG A 104 11.86 -27.17 12.52
N ALA A 105 12.21 -26.64 11.35
CA ALA A 105 13.33 -27.12 10.53
C ALA A 105 14.69 -26.52 10.94
N GLY A 106 14.71 -25.62 11.94
CA GLY A 106 15.90 -24.91 12.41
C GLY A 106 16.24 -25.34 13.82
N LEU A 107 16.03 -24.42 14.78
CA LEU A 107 16.34 -24.61 16.20
C LEU A 107 15.73 -25.88 16.82
N LEU A 108 14.51 -26.26 16.41
CA LEU A 108 13.82 -27.42 16.99
C LEU A 108 14.29 -28.77 16.43
N SER A 109 15.08 -28.77 15.34
CA SER A 109 15.58 -30.01 14.72
C SER A 109 16.77 -30.63 15.45
N GLY A 110 17.41 -29.91 16.38
CA GLY A 110 18.50 -30.43 17.22
C GLY A 110 19.84 -30.67 16.51
N GLY A 111 20.00 -30.25 15.24
CA GLY A 111 21.23 -30.44 14.46
C GLY A 111 22.26 -29.31 14.57
N MET A 112 22.02 -28.28 15.38
CA MET A 112 22.88 -27.11 15.51
C MET A 112 23.84 -27.24 16.70
N THR A 113 25.03 -26.65 16.58
CA THR A 113 25.95 -26.50 17.72
C THR A 113 25.46 -25.41 18.68
N ASP A 114 25.85 -25.48 19.97
CA ASP A 114 25.48 -24.46 20.97
C ASP A 114 25.77 -23.02 20.49
N GLU A 115 26.91 -22.82 19.82
CA GLU A 115 27.28 -21.52 19.26
C GLU A 115 26.35 -21.08 18.12
N GLN A 116 25.95 -21.99 17.24
CA GLN A 116 24.99 -21.69 16.16
C GLN A 116 23.61 -21.36 16.72
N GLU A 117 23.16 -22.09 17.74
CA GLU A 117 21.89 -21.85 18.42
C GLU A 117 21.91 -20.49 19.11
N ARG A 118 22.99 -20.17 19.81
CA ARG A 118 23.21 -18.86 20.45
C ARG A 118 23.16 -17.73 19.42
N ILE A 119 23.89 -17.85 18.31
CA ILE A 119 23.88 -16.84 17.24
C ILE A 119 22.48 -16.67 16.66
N ARG A 120 21.78 -17.79 16.37
CA ARG A 120 20.44 -17.77 15.79
C ARG A 120 19.43 -17.12 16.72
N LEU A 121 19.44 -17.47 18.01
CA LEU A 121 18.58 -16.87 19.03
C LEU A 121 18.87 -15.37 19.20
N TYR A 122 20.14 -14.97 19.19
CA TYR A 122 20.49 -13.55 19.24
C TYR A 122 20.00 -12.77 18.01
N LEU A 123 20.05 -13.37 16.81
CA LEU A 123 19.49 -12.78 15.61
C LEU A 123 17.96 -12.62 15.70
N LEU A 124 17.26 -13.63 16.24
CA LEU A 124 15.82 -13.55 16.46
C LEU A 124 15.45 -12.48 17.50
N ALA A 125 16.20 -12.37 18.59
CA ALA A 125 16.05 -11.31 19.59
C ALA A 125 16.25 -9.92 18.95
N LYS A 126 17.28 -9.75 18.12
CA LYS A 126 17.53 -8.53 17.33
C LYS A 126 16.35 -8.20 16.41
N GLN A 127 15.76 -9.20 15.75
CA GLN A 127 14.61 -9.03 14.88
C GLN A 127 13.34 -8.67 15.66
N ALA A 128 13.11 -9.26 16.84
CA ALA A 128 11.96 -8.96 17.68
C ALA A 128 11.94 -7.48 18.08
N VAL A 129 13.07 -6.95 18.56
CA VAL A 129 13.22 -5.52 18.86
C VAL A 129 13.06 -4.66 17.60
N GLY A 130 13.63 -5.07 16.47
CA GLY A 130 13.47 -4.36 15.20
C GLY A 130 12.01 -4.25 14.76
N LYS A 131 11.25 -5.35 14.86
CA LYS A 131 9.81 -5.38 14.54
C LYS A 131 9.00 -4.49 15.48
N TYR A 132 9.29 -4.51 16.78
CA TYR A 132 8.65 -3.63 17.74
C TYR A 132 8.78 -2.16 17.34
N TRP A 133 9.98 -1.72 16.97
CA TRP A 133 10.18 -0.35 16.50
C TRP A 133 9.57 -0.07 15.13
N GLN A 134 9.54 -1.05 14.22
CA GLN A 134 8.83 -0.90 12.96
C GLN A 134 7.32 -0.70 13.18
N VAL A 135 6.71 -1.48 14.06
CA VAL A 135 5.30 -1.33 14.43
C VAL A 135 5.07 -0.01 15.16
N LYS A 136 5.94 0.39 16.10
CA LYS A 136 5.83 1.67 16.81
C LYS A 136 6.05 2.89 15.90
N SER A 137 6.98 2.79 14.94
CA SER A 137 7.25 3.86 13.95
C SER A 137 6.15 3.94 12.89
N ALA A 138 5.57 2.79 12.50
CA ALA A 138 4.31 2.75 11.75
C ALA A 138 3.11 3.19 12.62
N GLY A 139 3.24 3.08 13.94
CA GLY A 139 2.27 3.33 15.01
C GLY A 139 2.00 4.81 15.33
N HIS A 140 2.59 5.75 14.59
CA HIS A 140 1.90 7.04 14.38
C HIS A 140 0.58 6.89 13.59
N ARG A 141 0.25 5.69 13.11
CA ARG A 141 -1.05 5.33 12.50
C ARG A 141 -1.86 4.30 13.28
N GLU A 142 -1.28 3.59 14.26
CA GLU A 142 -2.01 2.64 15.11
C GLU A 142 -2.11 3.23 16.52
N ARG A 143 -3.12 4.08 16.73
CA ARG A 143 -3.55 4.51 18.07
C ARG A 143 -4.37 3.39 18.69
N ALA A 144 -4.15 3.08 19.97
CA ALA A 144 -5.10 2.29 20.74
C ALA A 144 -6.46 3.00 20.69
N THR A 145 -7.43 2.34 20.07
CA THR A 145 -8.75 2.91 19.89
C THR A 145 -9.50 2.86 21.21
N ASP A 146 -9.63 4.01 21.87
CA ASP A 146 -10.53 4.16 23.02
C ASP A 146 -11.97 4.23 22.51
N PHE A 147 -12.64 3.07 22.45
CA PHE A 147 -14.04 2.95 22.03
C PHE A 147 -15.02 3.69 22.96
N ALA A 148 -14.57 4.20 24.13
CA ALA A 148 -15.40 4.99 25.03
C ALA A 148 -15.32 6.51 24.76
N ALA A 149 -14.37 6.97 23.93
CA ALA A 149 -14.22 8.40 23.64
C ALA A 149 -15.42 8.95 22.83
N PRO A 150 -15.90 10.19 23.10
CA PRO A 150 -17.10 10.75 22.46
C PRO A 150 -17.01 10.85 20.93
N GLU A 151 -15.78 11.00 20.43
CA GLU A 151 -15.42 11.08 19.02
C GLU A 151 -15.77 9.79 18.24
N TRP A 152 -15.80 8.62 18.89
CA TRP A 152 -16.28 7.37 18.26
C TRP A 152 -17.79 7.24 18.22
N ARG A 153 -18.52 7.92 19.11
CA ARG A 153 -19.99 8.01 19.01
C ARG A 153 -20.42 8.92 17.85
N ALA A 154 -19.58 9.87 17.46
CA ALA A 154 -19.78 10.70 16.27
C ALA A 154 -19.42 9.96 14.98
N LEU A 155 -18.55 8.94 15.06
CA LEU A 155 -18.42 7.90 14.04
C LEU A 155 -19.57 6.91 14.20
N GLU A 156 -20.81 7.38 13.95
CA GLU A 156 -21.89 6.46 13.64
C GLU A 156 -21.35 5.49 12.58
N ALA A 157 -21.44 4.19 12.85
CA ALA A 157 -21.26 3.18 11.82
C ALA A 157 -22.22 3.56 10.70
N GLY A 158 -21.68 4.23 9.67
CA GLY A 158 -22.43 4.55 8.47
C GLY A 158 -23.16 3.28 8.04
N PRO A 159 -24.43 3.39 7.62
CA PRO A 159 -25.33 2.26 7.53
C PRO A 159 -24.63 1.06 6.90
N LEU A 160 -24.55 -0.04 7.65
CA LEU A 160 -24.14 -1.34 7.14
C LEU A 160 -25.04 -1.59 5.93
N VAL A 161 -24.47 -1.44 4.73
CA VAL A 161 -25.17 -1.41 3.43
C VAL A 161 -25.85 -0.06 3.09
N SER A 162 -25.12 1.06 3.09
CA SER A 162 -25.44 2.10 2.09
C SER A 162 -25.00 1.58 0.73
N VAL A 163 -25.90 1.61 -0.25
CA VAL A 163 -25.58 1.55 -1.69
C VAL A 163 -24.29 2.33 -1.89
N ALA A 164 -23.20 1.65 -2.27
CA ALA A 164 -21.92 2.32 -2.49
C ALA A 164 -22.22 3.50 -3.43
N PRO A 165 -21.85 4.75 -3.05
CA PRO A 165 -22.08 5.88 -3.94
C PRO A 165 -21.50 5.50 -5.28
N GLU A 166 -22.33 5.63 -6.31
CA GLU A 166 -21.96 5.29 -7.66
C GLU A 166 -20.57 5.87 -7.94
N LEU A 167 -19.59 5.00 -8.21
CA LEU A 167 -18.22 5.41 -8.54
C LEU A 167 -18.33 6.54 -9.56
N PRO A 168 -17.72 7.72 -9.32
CA PRO A 168 -17.79 8.82 -10.27
C PRO A 168 -17.45 8.30 -11.66
N GLN A 169 -18.21 8.71 -12.68
CA GLN A 169 -18.06 8.18 -14.03
C GLN A 169 -16.60 8.24 -14.52
N ARG A 170 -15.87 9.29 -14.13
CA ARG A 170 -14.42 9.43 -14.30
C ARG A 170 -13.60 8.26 -13.74
N CYS A 171 -13.85 7.87 -12.49
CA CYS A 171 -13.15 6.74 -11.88
C CYS A 171 -13.46 5.44 -12.64
N ARG A 172 -14.68 5.28 -13.16
CA ARG A 172 -15.04 4.13 -14.00
C ARG A 172 -14.27 4.15 -15.32
N GLU A 173 -14.18 5.29 -16.00
CA GLU A 173 -13.46 5.46 -17.27
C GLU A 173 -11.96 5.24 -17.12
N PHE A 174 -11.34 5.76 -16.05
CA PHE A 174 -9.94 5.50 -15.74
C PHE A 174 -9.70 4.01 -15.45
N LEU A 175 -10.50 3.41 -14.57
CA LEU A 175 -10.39 1.99 -14.25
C LEU A 175 -10.61 1.12 -15.50
N ALA A 176 -11.51 1.52 -16.42
CA ALA A 176 -11.76 0.82 -17.67
C ALA A 176 -10.54 0.79 -18.59
N ARG A 177 -9.76 1.88 -18.65
CA ARG A 177 -8.51 2.00 -19.43
C ARG A 177 -7.38 1.14 -18.86
N LEU A 178 -7.39 0.86 -17.56
CA LEU A 178 -6.34 0.04 -16.94
C LEU A 178 -6.47 -1.46 -17.30
N PRO A 179 -5.33 -2.15 -17.50
CA PRO A 179 -5.31 -3.61 -17.59
C PRO A 179 -5.98 -4.25 -16.38
N HIS A 180 -6.72 -5.34 -16.60
CA HIS A 180 -7.53 -6.00 -15.56
C HIS A 180 -6.75 -6.29 -14.28
N ARG A 181 -5.50 -6.78 -14.40
CA ARG A 181 -4.64 -7.07 -13.24
C ARG A 181 -4.23 -5.83 -12.46
N MET A 182 -3.96 -4.72 -13.14
CA MET A 182 -3.63 -3.44 -12.49
C MET A 182 -4.84 -2.85 -11.79
N ARG A 183 -6.02 -2.95 -12.43
CA ARG A 183 -7.29 -2.52 -11.86
C ARG A 183 -7.61 -3.26 -10.55
N GLN A 184 -7.51 -4.58 -10.57
CA GLN A 184 -7.75 -5.40 -9.39
C GLN A 184 -6.73 -5.12 -8.28
N ALA A 185 -5.44 -5.00 -8.63
CA ALA A 185 -4.39 -4.64 -7.67
C ALA A 185 -4.63 -3.26 -7.03
N LEU A 186 -5.03 -2.27 -7.82
CA LEU A 186 -5.26 -0.90 -7.35
C LEU A 186 -6.47 -0.84 -6.42
N VAL A 187 -7.58 -1.51 -6.77
CA VAL A 187 -8.78 -1.59 -5.94
C VAL A 187 -8.46 -2.21 -4.57
N GLU A 188 -7.76 -3.34 -4.56
CA GLU A 188 -7.37 -4.02 -3.32
C GLU A 188 -6.44 -3.15 -2.47
N HIS A 189 -5.51 -2.45 -3.10
CA HIS A 189 -4.63 -1.51 -2.42
C HIS A 189 -5.40 -0.33 -1.80
N CYS A 190 -6.40 0.21 -2.49
CA CYS A 190 -7.27 1.27 -1.97
C CYS A 190 -8.12 0.81 -0.78
N TYR A 191 -8.48 -0.47 -0.70
CA TYR A 191 -9.13 -1.07 0.47
C TYR A 191 -8.15 -1.38 1.63
N GLY A 192 -6.89 -0.95 1.54
CA GLY A 192 -5.89 -1.13 2.59
C GLY A 192 -5.31 -2.55 2.66
N VAL A 193 -5.53 -3.39 1.64
CA VAL A 193 -4.94 -4.74 1.59
C VAL A 193 -3.42 -4.62 1.45
N SER A 194 -2.69 -5.35 2.28
CA SER A 194 -1.22 -5.38 2.24
C SER A 194 -0.73 -5.93 0.89
N SER A 195 0.49 -5.56 0.47
CA SER A 195 1.05 -6.06 -0.80
C SER A 195 1.17 -7.58 -0.85
N GLU A 196 1.30 -8.25 0.31
CA GLU A 196 1.27 -9.71 0.41
C GLU A 196 -0.14 -10.25 0.11
N GLY A 197 -1.18 -9.67 0.71
CA GLY A 197 -2.56 -10.04 0.40
C GLY A 197 -2.94 -9.78 -1.07
N VAL A 198 -2.45 -8.69 -1.66
CA VAL A 198 -2.62 -8.42 -3.10
C VAL A 198 -1.91 -9.48 -3.95
N ALA A 199 -0.69 -9.88 -3.56
CA ALA A 199 0.06 -10.91 -4.26
C ALA A 199 -0.67 -12.26 -4.26
N ASP A 200 -1.20 -12.65 -3.11
CA ASP A 200 -1.95 -13.89 -2.94
C ASP A 200 -3.25 -13.88 -3.76
N ARG A 201 -4.03 -12.78 -3.73
CA ARG A 201 -5.28 -12.66 -4.49
C ARG A 201 -5.07 -12.66 -6.01
N LEU A 202 -3.98 -12.06 -6.48
CA LEU A 202 -3.63 -12.03 -7.91
C LEU A 202 -2.89 -13.29 -8.37
N GLY A 203 -2.46 -14.16 -7.45
CA GLY A 203 -1.65 -15.34 -7.76
C GLY A 203 -0.27 -14.99 -8.33
N VAL A 204 0.36 -13.92 -7.85
CA VAL A 204 1.67 -13.43 -8.32
C VAL A 204 2.68 -13.35 -7.17
N SER A 205 3.97 -13.17 -7.49
CA SER A 205 4.99 -12.93 -6.45
C SER A 205 4.79 -11.57 -5.77
N LEU A 206 5.24 -11.43 -4.52
CA LEU A 206 5.20 -10.17 -3.78
C LEU A 206 5.87 -9.00 -4.55
N SER A 207 7.02 -9.27 -5.18
CA SER A 207 7.72 -8.29 -6.01
C SER A 207 6.88 -7.86 -7.22
N SER A 208 6.19 -8.80 -7.86
CA SER A 208 5.30 -8.52 -8.98
C SER A 208 4.07 -7.72 -8.54
N ALA A 209 3.47 -8.08 -7.40
CA ALA A 209 2.33 -7.34 -6.83
C ALA A 209 2.70 -5.88 -6.53
N LYS A 210 3.83 -5.65 -5.85
CA LYS A 210 4.36 -4.30 -5.59
C LYS A 210 4.57 -3.51 -6.88
N ARG A 211 5.16 -4.13 -7.90
CA ARG A 211 5.36 -3.50 -9.20
C ARG A 211 4.05 -3.15 -9.90
N ILE A 212 3.07 -4.06 -9.90
CA ILE A 212 1.76 -3.84 -10.52
C ILE A 212 1.01 -2.70 -9.82
N VAL A 213 1.03 -2.67 -8.49
CA VAL A 213 0.42 -1.57 -7.69
C VAL A 213 1.11 -0.25 -7.98
N ALA A 214 2.45 -0.22 -8.02
CA ALA A 214 3.21 0.99 -8.34
C ALA A 214 2.88 1.52 -9.74
N GLN A 215 2.85 0.65 -10.76
CA GLN A 215 2.47 1.01 -12.13
C GLN A 215 1.03 1.55 -12.20
N ALA A 216 0.10 0.95 -11.45
CA ALA A 216 -1.29 1.42 -11.42
C ALA A 216 -1.42 2.79 -10.76
N ALA A 217 -0.65 3.04 -9.69
CA ALA A 217 -0.60 4.33 -9.02
C ALA A 217 0.06 5.42 -9.88
N GLU A 218 1.11 5.08 -10.62
CA GLU A 218 1.74 6.00 -11.60
C GLU A 218 0.77 6.39 -12.71
N ALA A 219 0.05 5.42 -13.28
CA ALA A 219 -0.97 5.70 -14.29
C ALA A 219 -2.07 6.64 -13.75
N LEU A 220 -2.47 6.47 -12.49
CA LEU A 220 -3.45 7.35 -11.84
C LEU A 220 -2.90 8.77 -11.63
N ARG A 221 -1.63 8.92 -11.25
CA ARG A 221 -0.98 10.23 -11.11
C ARG A 221 -0.85 10.94 -12.46
N ALA A 222 -0.49 10.22 -13.52
CA ALA A 222 -0.39 10.79 -14.87
C ALA A 222 -1.77 11.30 -15.35
N ASP A 223 -2.85 10.54 -15.15
CA ASP A 223 -4.22 10.99 -15.46
C ASP A 223 -4.62 12.21 -14.62
N HIS A 224 -4.21 12.26 -13.34
CA HIS A 224 -4.46 13.42 -12.49
C HIS A 224 -3.70 14.68 -12.97
N GLN A 225 -2.42 14.54 -13.31
CA GLN A 225 -1.59 15.64 -13.83
C GLN A 225 -2.11 16.16 -15.16
N GLU A 226 -2.50 15.28 -16.07
CA GLU A 226 -3.11 15.67 -17.34
C GLU A 226 -4.42 16.45 -17.10
N GLN A 227 -5.20 16.07 -16.09
CA GLN A 227 -6.42 16.80 -15.75
C GLN A 227 -6.20 18.11 -15.01
N GLN A 228 -5.19 18.21 -14.15
CA GLN A 228 -4.77 19.48 -13.57
C GLN A 228 -4.30 20.43 -14.68
N ALA A 229 -3.52 19.95 -15.65
CA ALA A 229 -3.17 20.73 -16.84
C ALA A 229 -4.41 21.14 -17.67
N ARG A 230 -5.47 20.32 -17.72
CA ARG A 230 -6.72 20.69 -18.40
C ARG A 230 -7.56 21.72 -17.61
N THR A 231 -7.52 21.69 -16.27
CA THR A 231 -8.45 22.40 -15.38
C THR A 231 -7.85 23.67 -14.76
N GLU A 232 -6.55 23.68 -14.44
CA GLU A 232 -5.85 24.77 -13.75
C GLU A 232 -5.21 25.80 -14.70
N VAL A 233 -5.23 25.58 -16.02
CA VAL A 233 -4.78 26.59 -16.98
C VAL A 233 -5.89 27.62 -17.17
N GLY A 234 -5.96 28.55 -16.22
CA GLY A 234 -6.33 29.93 -16.50
C GLY A 234 -5.35 30.49 -17.52
N ALA A 235 -5.82 31.38 -18.40
CA ALA A 235 -4.98 31.99 -19.42
C ALA A 235 -3.67 32.50 -18.78
N PRO A 236 -2.49 32.08 -19.26
CA PRO A 236 -1.23 32.54 -18.71
C PRO A 236 -1.18 34.06 -18.74
N ASP A 237 -0.72 34.66 -17.64
CA ASP A 237 -0.66 36.11 -17.52
C ASP A 237 0.34 36.67 -18.55
N LEU A 238 -0.20 37.15 -19.67
CA LEU A 238 0.55 37.74 -20.76
C LEU A 238 1.39 38.94 -20.30
N SER A 239 1.10 39.55 -19.14
CA SER A 239 1.86 40.66 -18.60
C SER A 239 3.26 40.28 -18.11
N ALA A 240 3.49 38.99 -17.81
CA ALA A 240 4.78 38.47 -17.35
C ALA A 240 5.79 38.23 -18.49
N LEU A 241 5.37 38.32 -19.76
CA LEU A 241 6.24 38.09 -20.92
C LEU A 241 7.04 39.36 -21.30
N PRO A 242 8.29 39.20 -21.79
CA PRO A 242 9.07 40.30 -22.34
C PRO A 242 8.29 41.09 -23.40
N GLN A 243 8.40 42.41 -23.38
CA GLN A 243 7.70 43.31 -24.30
C GLN A 243 7.80 42.94 -25.79
N PRO A 244 8.96 42.57 -26.36
CA PRO A 244 9.03 42.17 -27.77
C PRO A 244 8.25 40.89 -28.08
N LEU A 245 8.10 39.98 -27.11
CA LEU A 245 7.29 38.77 -27.26
C LEU A 245 5.80 39.08 -27.16
N ARG A 246 5.41 40.02 -26.29
CA ARG A 246 4.01 40.48 -26.19
C ARG A 246 3.53 41.13 -27.49
N GLU A 247 4.37 41.94 -28.13
CA GLU A 247 4.06 42.58 -29.42
C GLU A 247 3.93 41.55 -30.56
N ARG A 248 4.82 40.54 -30.59
CA ARG A 248 4.73 39.44 -31.56
C ARG A 248 3.49 38.57 -31.34
N LEU A 249 3.16 38.23 -30.10
CA LEU A 249 1.93 37.50 -29.77
C LEU A 249 0.69 38.31 -30.15
N ALA A 250 0.67 39.62 -29.87
CA ALA A 250 -0.44 40.51 -30.22
C ALA A 250 -0.70 40.59 -31.73
N SER A 251 0.29 40.30 -32.58
CA SER A 251 0.13 40.24 -34.03
C SER A 251 -0.57 38.97 -34.54
N LEU A 252 -0.69 37.94 -33.71
CA LEU A 252 -1.38 36.69 -34.04
C LEU A 252 -2.88 36.81 -33.82
N SER A 253 -3.66 35.94 -34.48
CA SER A 253 -5.08 35.83 -34.20
C SER A 253 -5.32 35.28 -32.79
N ALA A 254 -6.46 35.61 -32.17
CA ALA A 254 -6.82 35.12 -30.83
C ALA A 254 -6.75 33.58 -30.72
N VAL A 255 -7.14 32.87 -31.80
CA VAL A 255 -7.09 31.41 -31.85
C VAL A 255 -5.65 30.89 -31.89
N GLU A 256 -4.76 31.55 -32.62
CA GLU A 256 -3.33 31.20 -32.68
C GLU A 256 -2.63 31.49 -31.34
N GLN A 257 -2.96 32.62 -30.70
CA GLN A 257 -2.48 32.95 -29.35
C GLN A 257 -2.90 31.88 -28.35
N ASP A 258 -4.19 31.51 -28.33
CA ASP A 258 -4.70 30.49 -27.42
C ASP A 258 -4.06 29.12 -27.67
N MET A 259 -3.83 28.73 -28.92
CA MET A 259 -3.12 27.48 -29.26
C MET A 259 -1.70 27.47 -28.70
N LEU A 260 -0.96 28.57 -28.86
CA LEU A 260 0.40 28.72 -28.34
C LEU A 260 0.43 28.62 -26.82
N LEU A 261 -0.43 29.39 -26.15
CA LEU A 261 -0.49 29.46 -24.70
C LEU A 261 -0.88 28.11 -24.08
N LEU A 262 -1.90 27.44 -24.64
CA LEU A 262 -2.30 26.11 -24.19
C LEU A 262 -1.20 25.07 -24.43
N ARG A 263 -0.43 25.20 -25.52
CA ARG A 263 0.71 24.31 -25.79
C ARG A 263 1.86 24.54 -24.81
N CYS A 264 2.19 25.79 -24.50
CA CYS A 264 3.19 26.15 -23.49
C CYS A 264 2.76 25.70 -22.08
N ALA A 265 1.46 25.64 -21.81
CA ALA A 265 0.90 25.09 -20.58
C ALA A 265 0.88 23.54 -20.53
N GLY A 266 1.47 22.88 -21.52
CA GLY A 266 1.67 21.43 -21.54
C GLY A 266 0.50 20.62 -22.12
N LEU A 267 -0.52 21.26 -22.72
CA LEU A 267 -1.61 20.52 -23.34
C LEU A 267 -1.14 19.82 -24.63
N GLY A 268 -1.67 18.61 -24.82
CA GLY A 268 -1.54 17.85 -26.07
C GLY A 268 -2.42 18.43 -27.18
N GLU A 269 -2.07 18.14 -28.43
CA GLU A 269 -2.75 18.67 -29.63
C GLU A 269 -4.25 18.33 -29.66
N GLU A 270 -4.64 17.13 -29.21
CA GLU A 270 -6.03 16.70 -29.13
C GLU A 270 -6.83 17.51 -28.10
N ALA A 271 -6.23 17.79 -26.94
CA ALA A 271 -6.87 18.58 -25.89
C ALA A 271 -7.03 20.06 -26.30
N ILE A 272 -6.05 20.60 -27.03
CA ILE A 272 -6.14 21.94 -27.62
C ILE A 272 -7.25 21.99 -28.67
N ALA A 273 -7.32 20.98 -29.54
CA ALA A 273 -8.32 20.86 -30.59
C ALA A 273 -9.75 20.83 -30.02
N GLU A 274 -9.96 20.03 -28.98
CA GLU A 274 -11.23 19.92 -28.27
C GLU A 274 -11.62 21.26 -27.62
N ARG A 275 -10.69 21.91 -26.92
CA ARG A 275 -10.93 23.16 -26.19
C ARG A 275 -11.26 24.34 -27.12
N LEU A 276 -10.56 24.45 -28.24
CA LEU A 276 -10.74 25.51 -29.22
C LEU A 276 -11.76 25.19 -30.31
N LYS A 277 -12.42 24.01 -30.24
CA LYS A 277 -13.40 23.52 -31.22
C LYS A 277 -12.87 23.54 -32.67
N VAL A 278 -11.60 23.16 -32.84
CA VAL A 278 -10.89 23.10 -34.12
C VAL A 278 -10.44 21.68 -34.40
N LYS A 279 -10.17 21.35 -35.67
CA LYS A 279 -9.73 20.01 -36.05
C LYS A 279 -8.29 19.78 -35.54
N PRO A 280 -7.95 18.59 -34.99
CA PRO A 280 -6.59 18.28 -34.51
C PRO A 280 -5.51 18.55 -35.55
N ARG A 281 -5.78 18.22 -36.83
CA ARG A 281 -4.85 18.49 -37.94
C ARG A 281 -4.55 19.99 -38.13
N ALA A 282 -5.49 20.88 -37.83
CA ALA A 282 -5.27 22.32 -37.91
C ALA A 282 -4.35 22.80 -36.79
N VAL A 283 -4.51 22.25 -35.58
CA VAL A 283 -3.62 22.53 -34.43
C VAL A 283 -2.17 22.16 -34.77
N VAL A 284 -1.94 20.96 -35.30
CA VAL A 284 -0.60 20.49 -35.71
C VAL A 284 0.04 21.45 -36.72
N ILE A 285 -0.70 21.83 -37.76
CA ILE A 285 -0.20 22.71 -38.83
C ILE A 285 0.14 24.09 -38.27
N MET A 286 -0.71 24.65 -37.42
CA MET A 286 -0.52 25.96 -36.83
C MET A 286 0.64 25.98 -35.81
N LEU A 287 0.71 25.01 -34.90
CA LEU A 287 1.83 24.91 -33.95
C LEU A 287 3.16 24.70 -34.67
N ARG A 288 3.18 23.93 -35.75
CA ARG A 288 4.40 23.74 -36.57
C ARG A 288 4.83 25.03 -37.28
N ARG A 289 3.87 25.85 -37.73
CA ARG A 289 4.16 27.17 -38.34
C ARG A 289 4.72 28.15 -37.30
N MET A 290 4.34 27.99 -36.04
CA MET A 290 4.75 28.86 -34.93
C MET A 290 5.81 28.21 -34.01
N SER A 291 6.55 27.20 -34.49
CA SER A 291 7.52 26.44 -33.67
C SER A 291 8.59 27.34 -33.04
N ASP A 292 9.03 28.35 -33.77
CA ASP A 292 10.09 29.26 -33.33
C ASP A 292 9.56 30.14 -32.20
N LEU A 293 8.33 30.64 -32.33
CA LEU A 293 7.62 31.40 -31.30
C LEU A 293 7.30 30.54 -30.07
N LEU A 294 6.92 29.27 -30.25
CA LEU A 294 6.70 28.33 -29.13
C LEU A 294 7.95 28.15 -28.27
N THR A 295 9.11 28.04 -28.93
CA THR A 295 10.40 27.84 -28.25
C THR A 295 10.77 29.10 -27.46
N GLU A 296 10.66 30.28 -28.10
CA GLU A 296 10.94 31.57 -27.43
C GLU A 296 10.01 31.82 -26.23
N VAL A 297 8.72 31.49 -26.32
CA VAL A 297 7.76 31.64 -25.22
C VAL A 297 8.00 30.63 -24.10
N ALA A 298 8.34 29.38 -24.43
CA ALA A 298 8.67 28.36 -23.44
C ALA A 298 9.96 28.71 -22.67
N ASP A 299 10.98 29.22 -23.35
CA ASP A 299 12.23 29.67 -22.74
C ASP A 299 12.01 30.88 -21.81
N ALA A 300 11.18 31.84 -22.24
CA ALA A 300 10.82 32.99 -21.42
C ALA A 300 10.02 32.60 -20.16
N ALA A 301 9.07 31.65 -20.29
CA ALA A 301 8.28 31.15 -19.16
C ALA A 301 9.12 30.31 -18.18
N GLY A 302 10.07 29.52 -18.68
CA GLY A 302 11.01 28.75 -17.86
C GLY A 302 11.95 29.64 -17.04
N ASN A 303 12.42 30.74 -17.60
CA ASN A 303 13.28 31.70 -16.90
C ASN A 303 12.52 32.52 -15.83
N ALA A 304 11.23 32.80 -16.05
CA ALA A 304 10.40 33.49 -15.07
C ALA A 304 10.12 32.63 -13.81
N GLY A 305 10.05 31.30 -13.95
CA GLY A 305 9.83 30.37 -12.84
C GLY A 305 11.05 30.11 -11.95
N VAL A 306 12.26 30.55 -12.34
CA VAL A 306 13.50 30.41 -11.55
C VAL A 306 13.79 31.67 -10.72
N ALA A 307 13.10 32.79 -11.00
CA ALA A 307 13.30 34.07 -10.33
C ALA A 307 12.21 34.43 -9.28
N ALA A 308 11.28 33.52 -9.01
CA ALA A 308 10.23 33.64 -7.98
C ALA A 308 10.49 32.63 -6.85
#